data_AF-A0A9E5MWG7-F1
#
_entry.id   AF-A0A9E5MWG7-F1
#
_cell.length_a   1.000
_cell.length_b   1.000
_cell.length_c   1.000
_cell.angle_alpha   90.00
_cell.angle_beta   90.00
_cell.angle_gamma   90.00
#
_symmetry.space_group_name_H-M   'P 1'
#
loop_
_entity.id
_entity.type
_entity.pdbx_description
1 polymer ?
#
loop_
_entity_poly.entity_id
_entity_poly.type
_entity_poly.pdbx_seq_one_letter_code
_entity_poly.pdbx_strand_id
1 'polypeptide(L)'
;MSDKKAGSTATATERVRKQCPICGQPSYSAAGIHPQCATVQAEAPRLEQLKADKKAIQKKPQQRSWKKKCLKCGSEVHVRRKVCDCGHDFSPRPPAAH
;
A
#
# COMPACT_ATOMS: atom_id res chain seq x y z
N MET A 1 14.15 2.94 -56.95
CA MET A 1 15.04 3.67 -56.03
C MET A 1 14.92 3.04 -54.66
N SER A 2 16.05 2.55 -54.14
CA SER A 2 16.27 2.08 -52.77
C SER A 2 15.85 0.64 -52.45
N ASP A 3 16.63 -0.29 -52.99
CA ASP A 3 16.99 -1.54 -52.33
C ASP A 3 17.44 -1.31 -50.88
N LYS A 4 16.90 -2.08 -49.93
CA LYS A 4 17.56 -2.26 -48.62
C LYS A 4 17.43 -3.69 -48.11
N LYS A 5 18.33 -4.51 -48.67
CA LYS A 5 18.96 -5.75 -48.18
C LYS A 5 18.23 -6.57 -47.11
N ALA A 6 17.87 -7.79 -47.53
CA ALA A 6 17.90 -8.98 -46.69
C ALA A 6 19.35 -9.31 -46.26
N GLY A 7 19.50 -9.91 -45.08
CA GLY A 7 20.68 -10.73 -44.74
C GLY A 7 21.29 -10.45 -43.37
N SER A 8 20.99 -11.30 -42.38
CA SER A 8 21.91 -11.61 -41.28
C SER A 8 21.55 -12.99 -40.72
N THR A 9 22.06 -14.01 -41.42
CA THR A 9 22.20 -15.38 -40.92
C THR A 9 23.33 -15.38 -39.89
N ALA A 10 22.99 -15.44 -38.61
CA ALA A 10 23.93 -15.77 -37.55
C ALA A 10 23.69 -17.22 -37.10
N THR A 11 24.63 -18.06 -37.48
CA THR A 11 24.99 -19.37 -36.96
C THR A 11 24.45 -19.68 -35.55
N ALA A 12 23.50 -20.62 -35.49
CA ALA A 12 23.04 -21.25 -34.27
C ALA A 12 24.13 -22.20 -33.73
N THR A 13 25.14 -21.66 -33.05
CA THR A 13 25.71 -22.40 -31.93
C THR A 13 24.67 -22.30 -30.82
N GLU A 14 24.08 -23.43 -30.46
CA GLU A 14 23.07 -23.58 -29.41
C GLU A 14 23.65 -23.19 -28.05
N ARG A 15 23.88 -21.89 -27.83
CA ARG A 15 24.08 -21.35 -26.50
C ARG A 15 22.73 -21.49 -25.83
N VAL A 16 22.56 -22.57 -25.07
CA VAL A 16 21.42 -22.78 -24.17
C VAL A 16 21.22 -21.48 -23.40
N ARG A 17 20.25 -20.67 -23.84
CA ARG A 17 20.00 -19.36 -23.25
C ARG A 17 19.44 -19.64 -21.87
N LYS A 18 20.19 -19.26 -20.84
CA LYS A 18 19.75 -19.41 -19.46
C LYS A 18 18.40 -18.70 -19.31
N GLN A 19 17.39 -19.42 -18.86
CA GLN A 19 16.09 -18.83 -18.58
C GLN A 19 16.16 -18.01 -17.29
N CYS A 20 15.51 -16.86 -17.29
CA CYS A 20 15.39 -16.03 -16.11
C CYS A 20 14.49 -16.72 -15.08
N PRO A 21 14.94 -16.95 -13.84
CA PRO A 21 14.14 -17.62 -12.80
C PRO A 21 12.95 -16.79 -12.32
N ILE A 22 12.86 -15.51 -12.69
CA ILE A 22 11.79 -14.60 -12.24
C ILE A 22 10.66 -14.51 -13.26
N CYS A 23 10.98 -14.42 -14.55
CA CYS A 23 9.99 -14.22 -15.61
C CYS A 23 9.92 -15.39 -16.61
N GLY A 24 10.79 -16.39 -16.49
CA GLY A 24 10.85 -17.57 -17.38
C GLY A 24 11.37 -17.29 -18.79
N GLN A 25 11.61 -16.03 -19.13
CA GLN A 25 12.11 -15.66 -20.46
C GLN A 25 13.62 -15.86 -20.58
N PRO A 26 14.14 -16.13 -21.79
CA PRO A 26 15.58 -16.26 -22.01
C PRO A 26 16.30 -14.96 -21.63
N SER A 27 17.30 -15.10 -20.76
CA SER A 27 18.14 -13.98 -20.33
C SER A 27 19.37 -13.87 -21.22
N TYR A 28 19.69 -12.64 -21.60
CA TYR A 28 20.92 -12.31 -22.32
C TYR A 28 22.10 -12.04 -21.37
N SER A 29 21.85 -11.95 -20.05
CA SER A 29 22.89 -11.73 -19.06
C SER A 29 23.71 -12.99 -18.80
N ALA A 30 25.01 -12.85 -18.52
CA ALA A 30 25.89 -13.97 -18.17
C ALA A 30 25.41 -14.76 -16.93
N ALA A 31 24.82 -14.04 -15.96
CA ALA A 31 24.21 -14.59 -14.76
C ALA A 31 22.88 -15.32 -15.02
N GLY A 32 22.27 -15.18 -16.20
CA GLY A 32 20.97 -15.77 -16.52
C GLY A 32 19.76 -15.02 -15.94
N ILE A 33 19.95 -13.85 -15.33
CA ILE A 33 18.87 -13.00 -14.77
C ILE A 33 18.87 -11.64 -15.45
N HIS A 34 17.70 -11.12 -15.82
CA HIS A 34 17.59 -9.77 -16.41
C HIS A 34 17.95 -8.69 -15.39
N PRO A 35 18.48 -7.52 -15.80
CA PRO A 35 18.83 -6.45 -14.88
C PRO A 35 17.68 -6.02 -13.97
N GLN A 36 16.47 -5.79 -14.52
CA GLN A 36 15.29 -5.48 -13.71
C GLN A 36 14.82 -6.65 -12.83
N CYS A 37 15.06 -7.90 -13.26
CA CYS A 37 14.72 -9.06 -12.44
C CYS A 37 15.69 -9.18 -11.23
N ALA A 38 16.98 -8.92 -11.44
CA ALA A 38 17.99 -8.97 -10.38
C ALA A 38 17.72 -7.91 -9.29
N THR A 39 17.28 -6.71 -9.66
CA THR A 39 16.90 -5.68 -8.70
C THR A 39 15.70 -6.11 -7.86
N VAL A 40 14.65 -6.67 -8.48
CA VAL A 40 13.46 -7.17 -7.76
C VAL A 40 13.83 -8.28 -6.78
N GLN A 41 14.73 -9.19 -7.17
CA GLN A 41 15.21 -10.25 -6.29
C GLN A 41 15.98 -9.70 -5.08
N ALA A 42 16.80 -8.67 -5.29
CA ALA A 42 17.56 -8.01 -4.22
C ALA A 42 16.65 -7.19 -3.27
N GLU A 43 15.53 -6.66 -3.77
CA GLU A 43 14.59 -5.87 -2.97
C GLU A 43 13.58 -6.71 -2.16
N ALA A 44 13.33 -7.96 -2.55
CA ALA A 44 12.44 -8.88 -1.84
C ALA A 44 12.68 -8.96 -0.31
N PRO A 45 13.91 -9.19 0.20
CA PRO A 45 14.14 -9.25 1.64
C PRO A 45 13.84 -7.94 2.37
N ARG A 46 14.08 -6.80 1.71
CA ARG A 46 13.80 -5.47 2.27
C ARG A 46 12.29 -5.24 2.41
N LEU A 47 11.49 -5.70 1.44
CA LEU A 47 10.03 -5.60 1.50
C LEU A 47 9.43 -6.48 2.60
N GLU A 48 10.03 -7.63 2.90
CA GLU A 48 9.58 -8.50 3.99
C GLU A 48 9.81 -7.86 5.36
N GLN A 49 10.97 -7.26 5.59
CA GLN A 49 11.27 -6.52 6.82
C GLN A 49 10.28 -5.36 7.01
N LEU A 50 10.08 -4.55 5.97
CA LEU A 50 9.12 -3.43 6.01
C LEU A 50 7.68 -3.88 6.28
N LYS A 51 7.28 -5.08 5.85
CA LYS A 51 5.95 -5.65 6.18
C LYS A 51 5.87 -6.10 7.64
N ALA A 52 6.94 -6.66 8.21
CA ALA A 52 6.99 -7.05 9.61
C ALA A 52 6.90 -5.84 10.54
N ASP A 53 7.65 -4.77 10.25
CA ASP A 53 7.62 -3.52 11.02
C ASP A 53 6.24 -2.84 10.99
N LYS A 54 5.59 -2.85 9.82
CA LYS A 54 4.23 -2.30 9.68
C LYS A 54 3.20 -3.07 10.51
N LYS A 55 3.34 -4.39 10.66
CA LYS A 55 2.46 -5.20 11.51
C LYS A 55 2.68 -4.91 13.00
N ALA A 56 3.91 -4.63 13.41
CA ALA A 56 4.23 -4.25 14.79
C ALA A 56 3.63 -2.89 15.19
N ILE A 57 3.53 -1.95 14.25
CA ILE A 57 3.04 -0.57 14.50
C ILE A 57 1.49 -0.47 14.45
N GLN A 58 0.78 -1.50 13.95
CA GLN A 58 -0.69 -1.44 13.78
C GLN A 58 -1.52 -1.46 15.07
N LYS A 59 -0.90 -1.51 16.26
CA LYS A 59 -1.61 -1.38 17.54
C LYS A 59 -1.82 0.09 17.97
N LYS A 60 -2.11 1.00 17.05
CA LYS A 60 -2.52 2.35 17.46
C LYS A 60 -3.96 2.29 17.97
N PRO A 61 -4.25 2.80 19.18
CA PRO A 61 -5.63 2.86 19.68
C PRO A 61 -6.46 3.70 18.70
N GLN A 62 -7.61 3.16 18.29
CA GLN A 62 -8.50 3.87 17.37
C GLN A 62 -8.86 5.23 17.96
N GLN A 63 -8.62 6.31 17.21
CA GLN A 63 -8.92 7.65 17.66
C GLN A 63 -10.41 7.74 18.03
N ARG A 64 -10.69 8.28 19.22
CA ARG A 64 -12.06 8.54 19.66
C ARG A 64 -12.74 9.46 18.64
N SER A 65 -13.87 9.02 18.11
CA SER A 65 -14.66 9.82 17.19
C SER A 65 -15.07 11.13 17.85
N TRP A 66 -14.86 12.27 17.19
CA TRP A 66 -15.14 13.62 17.70
C TRP A 66 -16.64 13.97 17.72
N LYS A 67 -17.49 12.94 17.72
CA LYS A 67 -18.96 13.00 17.66
C LYS A 67 -19.53 12.30 18.88
N LYS A 68 -20.66 12.80 19.36
CA LYS A 68 -21.49 12.22 20.42
C LYS A 68 -22.90 11.99 19.86
N LYS A 69 -23.61 11.00 20.41
CA LYS A 69 -24.98 10.68 19.99
C LYS A 69 -26.00 11.41 20.86
N CYS A 70 -27.03 11.98 20.25
CA CYS A 70 -28.16 12.54 20.99
C CYS A 70 -29.03 11.43 21.59
N LEU A 71 -29.38 11.53 22.88
CA LEU A 71 -30.23 10.55 23.54
C LEU A 71 -31.72 10.70 23.19
N LYS A 72 -32.15 11.86 22.66
CA LYS A 72 -33.54 12.08 22.26
C LYS A 72 -33.86 11.63 20.84
N CYS A 73 -33.03 12.01 19.87
CA CYS A 73 -33.30 11.72 18.46
C CYS A 73 -32.29 10.78 17.80
N GLY A 74 -31.23 10.37 18.52
CA GLY A 74 -30.21 9.45 18.00
C GLY A 74 -29.23 10.05 16.99
N SER A 75 -29.33 11.35 16.68
CA SER A 75 -28.43 12.01 15.73
C SER A 75 -26.99 12.08 16.24
N GLU A 76 -26.02 12.02 15.33
CA GLU A 76 -24.61 12.26 15.65
C GLU A 76 -24.30 13.75 15.59
N VAL A 77 -23.87 14.31 16.71
CA VAL A 77 -23.55 15.73 16.85
C VAL A 77 -22.10 15.90 17.28
N HIS A 78 -21.46 16.97 16.82
CA HIS A 78 -20.07 17.26 17.17
C HIS A 78 -19.91 17.43 18.70
N VAL A 79 -18.83 16.92 19.28
CA VAL A 79 -18.63 16.85 20.74
C VAL A 79 -18.76 18.22 21.44
N ARG A 80 -18.34 19.30 20.77
CA ARG A 80 -18.38 20.68 21.29
C ARG A 80 -19.78 21.30 21.28
N ARG A 81 -20.73 20.75 20.52
CA ARG A 81 -22.08 21.30 20.42
C ARG A 81 -22.83 21.04 21.73
N LYS A 82 -23.35 22.09 22.36
CA LYS A 82 -24.06 21.98 23.64
C LYS A 82 -25.52 21.56 23.48
N VAL A 83 -26.14 21.89 22.35
CA VAL A 83 -27.56 21.60 22.09
C VAL A 83 -27.72 20.88 20.75
N CYS A 84 -28.49 19.79 20.74
CA CYS A 84 -28.88 19.09 19.52
C CYS A 84 -29.98 19.87 18.77
N ASP A 85 -30.12 19.67 17.46
CA ASP A 85 -31.22 20.26 16.67
C ASP A 85 -32.62 19.87 17.18
N CYS A 86 -32.75 18.73 17.87
CA CYS A 86 -33.99 18.33 18.54
C CYS A 86 -34.22 19.01 19.91
N GLY A 87 -33.38 19.98 20.29
CA GLY A 87 -33.46 20.70 21.57
C GLY A 87 -32.93 19.95 22.79
N HIS A 88 -32.25 18.81 22.63
CA HIS A 88 -31.58 18.14 23.77
C HIS A 88 -30.30 18.88 24.17
N ASP A 89 -30.21 19.28 25.44
CA ASP A 89 -29.00 19.89 26.01
C ASP A 89 -28.04 18.81 26.53
N PHE A 90 -26.77 18.96 26.15
CA PHE A 90 -25.64 18.10 26.50
C PHE A 90 -24.76 18.70 27.59
N SER A 91 -25.16 19.80 28.23
CA SER A 91 -24.38 20.42 29.29
C SER A 91 -24.70 19.69 30.61
N PRO A 92 -23.72 19.11 31.31
CA PRO A 92 -23.94 18.76 32.70
C PRO A 92 -24.20 20.07 33.44
N ARG A 93 -25.40 20.24 34.01
CA ARG A 93 -25.67 21.39 34.86
C ARG A 93 -24.69 21.29 36.05
N PRO A 94 -23.86 22.31 36.32
CA PRO A 94 -23.05 22.29 37.52
C PRO A 94 -24.00 22.23 38.73
N PRO A 95 -23.65 21.50 39.81
CA PRO A 95 -24.46 21.50 41.02
C PRO A 95 -24.58 22.94 41.52
N ALA A 96 -25.79 23.34 41.91
CA ALA A 96 -26.06 24.67 42.45
C ALA A 96 -25.20 24.87 43.71
N ALA A 97 -24.29 25.84 43.67
CA ALA A 97 -23.57 26.29 44.85
C ALA A 97 -24.56 27.04 45.75
N HIS A 98 -24.76 26.53 46.97
CA HIS A 98 -25.51 27.16 48.06
C HIS A 98 -24.56 27.98 48.93
#